data_AF-A0A238L7F7-F1
#
_entry.id   AF-A0A238L7F7-F1
#
_cell.length_a   1.000
_cell.length_b   1.000
_cell.length_c   1.000
_cell.angle_alpha   90.00
_cell.angle_beta   90.00
_cell.angle_gamma   90.00
#
_symmetry.space_group_name_H-M   'P 1'
#
loop_
_entity.id
_entity.type
_entity.pdbx_description
1 polymer ?
#
loop_
_entity_poly.entity_id
_entity_poly.type
_entity_poly.pdbx_seq_one_letter_code
_entity_poly.pdbx_strand_id
1 'polypeptide(L)'
;MTAISIFKPIALVTLLVIGATAQADGNRVTLFQQGVDHAIGASQLGHANRLSVNQNGWANTSISMQDGARNRTVIGQQGRHNEAYSSQVGRCNILGIAQSGAGNTADIDQRGRCNAVGVFQSGRGHTAETVQRGRGNVVVIVQD
;
A
#
# COMPACT_ATOMS: atom_id res chain seq x y z
N MET A 1 35.33 -10.61 -34.18
CA MET A 1 33.95 -10.22 -33.86
C MET A 1 33.42 -11.18 -32.81
N THR A 2 33.65 -10.88 -31.54
CA THR A 2 33.21 -11.70 -30.41
C THR A 2 31.98 -11.06 -29.81
N ALA A 3 30.80 -11.62 -30.13
CA ALA A 3 29.56 -11.26 -29.46
C ALA A 3 29.60 -11.84 -28.05
N ILE A 4 29.95 -11.00 -27.07
CA ILE A 4 29.77 -11.31 -25.66
C ILE A 4 28.29 -11.12 -25.35
N SER A 5 27.53 -12.20 -25.34
CA SER A 5 26.17 -12.25 -24.82
C SER A 5 26.25 -12.01 -23.30
N ILE A 6 26.04 -10.77 -22.88
CA ILE A 6 25.85 -10.44 -21.47
C ILE A 6 24.52 -11.09 -21.07
N PHE A 7 24.61 -12.22 -20.38
CA PHE A 7 23.52 -12.78 -19.60
C PHE A 7 22.99 -11.68 -18.69
N LYS A 8 21.79 -11.17 -18.98
CA LYS A 8 21.05 -10.31 -18.06
C LYS A 8 20.76 -11.17 -16.82
N PRO A 9 21.30 -10.85 -15.64
CA PRO A 9 21.02 -11.63 -14.46
C PRO A 9 19.50 -11.59 -14.24
N ILE A 10 18.95 -12.79 -14.12
CA ILE A 10 17.57 -13.07 -13.74
C ILE A 10 17.25 -12.19 -12.53
N ALA A 11 16.34 -11.25 -12.70
CA ALA A 11 15.92 -10.35 -11.63
C ALA A 11 15.41 -11.21 -10.48
N LEU A 12 16.18 -11.18 -9.40
CA LEU A 12 15.90 -11.87 -8.16
C LEU A 12 14.55 -11.38 -7.64
N VAL A 13 13.54 -12.26 -7.64
CA VAL A 13 12.30 -12.03 -6.92
C VAL A 13 12.64 -12.11 -5.43
N THR A 14 13.11 -11.01 -4.85
CA THR A 14 13.24 -10.88 -3.39
C THR A 14 11.84 -10.62 -2.82
N LEU A 15 11.06 -11.70 -2.73
CA LEU A 15 9.86 -11.72 -1.90
C LEU A 15 10.31 -11.76 -0.43
N LEU A 16 10.57 -10.59 0.15
CA LEU A 16 10.77 -10.47 1.59
C LEU A 16 9.40 -10.31 2.26
N VAL A 17 8.69 -11.42 2.48
CA VAL A 17 7.52 -11.44 3.38
C VAL A 17 8.04 -11.34 4.81
N ILE A 18 8.22 -10.13 5.33
CA ILE A 18 8.42 -9.95 6.77
C ILE A 18 7.04 -10.07 7.44
N GLY A 19 6.68 -11.30 7.82
CA GLY A 19 5.61 -11.58 8.77
C GLY A 19 4.18 -11.52 8.23
N ALA A 20 3.79 -12.46 7.37
CA ALA A 20 2.38 -12.86 7.32
C ALA A 20 2.13 -13.85 8.48
N THR A 21 1.85 -13.35 9.68
CA THR A 21 1.20 -14.15 10.73
C THR A 21 -0.26 -14.39 10.33
N ALA A 22 -0.45 -15.15 9.25
CA ALA A 22 -1.76 -15.59 8.80
C ALA A 22 -2.20 -16.80 9.64
N GLN A 23 -2.52 -16.57 10.91
CA GLN A 23 -3.44 -17.42 11.68
C GLN A 23 -3.84 -16.75 13.01
N ALA A 24 -4.89 -15.91 12.98
CA ALA A 24 -5.80 -15.68 14.11
C ALA A 24 -6.99 -14.78 13.65
N ASP A 25 -8.20 -15.36 13.60
CA ASP A 25 -9.49 -14.66 13.66
C ASP A 25 -9.89 -13.67 12.52
N GLY A 26 -9.85 -14.15 11.27
CA GLY A 26 -10.58 -13.50 10.16
C GLY A 26 -9.89 -12.32 9.46
N ASN A 27 -8.64 -12.02 9.82
CA ASN A 27 -7.79 -11.09 9.07
C ASN A 27 -7.49 -11.63 7.66
N ARG A 28 -7.56 -10.78 6.64
CA ARG A 28 -7.26 -11.13 5.24
C ARG A 28 -6.30 -10.11 4.63
N VAL A 29 -5.16 -10.59 4.16
CA VAL A 29 -4.25 -9.86 3.28
C VAL A 29 -4.35 -10.44 1.86
N THR A 30 -4.44 -9.59 0.85
CA THR A 30 -4.38 -10.00 -0.55
C THR A 30 -3.42 -9.08 -1.28
N LEU A 31 -2.36 -9.64 -1.85
CA LEU A 31 -1.29 -8.90 -2.52
C LEU A 31 -1.22 -9.36 -3.97
N PHE A 32 -1.25 -8.42 -4.90
CA PHE A 32 -1.06 -8.67 -6.32
C PHE A 32 0.04 -7.73 -6.85
N GLN A 33 1.07 -8.32 -7.45
CA GLN A 33 2.18 -7.57 -8.05
C GLN A 33 2.39 -8.03 -9.49
N GLN A 34 2.44 -7.08 -10.41
CA GLN A 34 2.73 -7.32 -11.82
C GLN A 34 3.80 -6.33 -12.29
N GLY A 35 5.04 -6.81 -12.47
CA GLY A 35 6.18 -5.96 -12.84
C GLY A 35 7.50 -6.39 -12.20
N VAL A 36 8.47 -5.46 -12.11
CA VAL A 36 9.83 -5.74 -11.59
C VAL A 36 10.16 -4.79 -10.43
N ASP A 37 10.90 -5.28 -9.42
CA ASP A 37 11.39 -4.56 -8.22
C ASP A 37 10.32 -3.99 -7.28
N HIS A 38 9.15 -4.63 -7.19
CA HIS A 38 8.13 -4.20 -6.24
C HIS A 38 8.46 -4.60 -4.79
N ALA A 39 8.23 -3.68 -3.84
CA ALA A 39 8.34 -3.95 -2.41
C ALA A 39 6.97 -3.83 -1.73
N ILE A 40 6.58 -4.86 -0.97
CA ILE A 40 5.39 -4.82 -0.11
C ILE A 40 5.75 -5.20 1.32
N GLY A 41 5.32 -4.38 2.29
CA GLY A 41 5.24 -4.72 3.70
C GLY A 41 3.78 -4.70 4.17
N ALA A 42 3.33 -5.75 4.85
CA ALA A 42 1.96 -5.84 5.35
C ALA A 42 1.94 -6.45 6.76
N SER A 43 1.28 -5.78 7.71
CA SER A 43 1.03 -6.31 9.05
C SER A 43 -0.44 -6.10 9.45
N GLN A 44 -1.07 -7.13 10.01
CA GLN A 44 -2.43 -7.08 10.54
C GLN A 44 -2.44 -7.62 11.97
N LEU A 45 -2.64 -6.73 12.94
CA LEU A 45 -2.85 -7.04 14.35
C LEU A 45 -4.34 -6.87 14.70
N GLY A 46 -4.91 -7.79 15.48
CA GLY A 46 -6.32 -7.78 15.88
C GLY A 46 -7.21 -8.70 15.03
N HIS A 47 -8.46 -8.31 14.72
CA HIS A 47 -9.47 -9.24 14.18
C HIS A 47 -10.27 -8.67 12.99
N ALA A 48 -10.56 -9.51 11.99
CA ALA A 48 -11.34 -9.17 10.79
C ALA A 48 -10.85 -7.96 9.96
N ASN A 49 -9.56 -7.65 10.00
CA ASN A 49 -8.94 -6.61 9.16
C ASN A 49 -8.77 -7.09 7.71
N ARG A 50 -8.89 -6.18 6.74
CA ARG A 50 -8.72 -6.47 5.32
C ARG A 50 -7.74 -5.51 4.68
N LEU A 51 -6.67 -6.04 4.09
CA LEU A 51 -5.67 -5.30 3.35
C LEU A 51 -5.58 -5.88 1.93
N SER A 52 -5.77 -5.02 0.93
CA SER A 52 -5.57 -5.36 -0.47
C SER A 52 -4.55 -4.42 -1.08
N VAL A 53 -3.51 -4.95 -1.69
CA VAL A 53 -2.50 -4.15 -2.41
C VAL A 53 -2.38 -4.68 -3.83
N ASN A 54 -2.47 -3.80 -4.82
CA ASN A 54 -2.25 -4.08 -6.23
C ASN A 54 -1.19 -3.12 -6.78
N GLN A 55 -0.04 -3.65 -7.18
CA GLN A 55 1.05 -2.88 -7.80
C GLN A 55 1.29 -3.35 -9.23
N ASN A 56 1.20 -2.43 -10.18
CA ASN A 56 1.46 -2.67 -11.59
C ASN A 56 2.52 -1.67 -12.10
N GLY A 57 3.67 -2.16 -12.56
CA GLY A 57 4.71 -1.35 -13.19
C GLY A 57 6.13 -1.64 -12.69
N TRP A 58 6.90 -0.61 -12.34
CA TRP A 58 8.32 -0.77 -11.98
C TRP A 58 8.67 -0.06 -10.67
N ALA A 59 9.24 -0.82 -9.72
CA ALA A 59 9.77 -0.30 -8.46
C ALA A 59 8.76 0.52 -7.62
N ASN A 60 7.50 0.10 -7.57
CA ASN A 60 6.52 0.63 -6.63
C ASN A 60 6.68 0.00 -5.23
N THR A 61 6.48 0.80 -4.18
CA THR A 61 6.58 0.39 -2.78
C THR A 61 5.26 0.62 -2.06
N SER A 62 4.80 -0.37 -1.30
CA SER A 62 3.59 -0.26 -0.48
C SER A 62 3.81 -0.89 0.88
N ILE A 63 3.74 -0.10 1.96
CA ILE A 63 3.80 -0.58 3.33
C ILE A 63 2.48 -0.27 4.02
N SER A 64 1.86 -1.27 4.64
CA SER A 64 0.57 -1.13 5.29
C SER A 64 0.52 -1.86 6.62
N MET A 65 0.11 -1.16 7.67
CA MET A 65 -0.13 -1.72 9.00
C MET A 65 -1.59 -1.49 9.39
N GLN A 66 -2.27 -2.54 9.84
CA GLN A 66 -3.60 -2.44 10.43
C GLN A 66 -3.55 -3.02 11.83
N ASP A 67 -3.90 -2.21 12.84
CA ASP A 67 -4.01 -2.60 14.23
C ASP A 67 -5.44 -2.34 14.73
N GLY A 68 -6.11 -3.38 15.22
CA GLY A 68 -7.46 -3.31 15.77
C GLY A 68 -8.45 -4.19 15.01
N ALA A 69 -9.67 -3.69 14.75
CA ALA A 69 -10.74 -4.55 14.24
C ALA A 69 -11.53 -3.97 13.06
N ARG A 70 -11.79 -4.81 12.06
CA ARG A 70 -12.59 -4.47 10.86
C ARG A 70 -12.07 -3.24 10.11
N ASN A 71 -10.76 -3.01 10.14
CA ASN A 71 -10.13 -1.98 9.32
C ASN A 71 -9.99 -2.48 7.88
N ARG A 72 -10.14 -1.58 6.90
CA ARG A 72 -10.05 -1.91 5.47
C ARG A 72 -9.10 -0.95 4.78
N THR A 73 -8.09 -1.51 4.11
CA THR A 73 -7.13 -0.77 3.28
C THR A 73 -7.13 -1.36 1.88
N VAL A 74 -7.20 -0.49 0.88
CA VAL A 74 -7.01 -0.84 -0.54
C VAL A 74 -5.99 0.12 -1.13
N ILE A 75 -4.91 -0.42 -1.70
CA ILE A 75 -3.86 0.35 -2.36
C ILE A 75 -3.73 -0.13 -3.80
N GLY A 76 -3.82 0.79 -4.75
CA GLY A 76 -3.56 0.57 -6.16
C GLY A 76 -2.45 1.51 -6.65
N GLN A 77 -1.35 0.95 -7.14
CA GLN A 77 -0.24 1.73 -7.70
C GLN A 77 0.00 1.30 -9.14
N GLN A 78 -0.12 2.24 -10.07
CA GLN A 78 0.14 2.05 -11.48
C GLN A 78 1.26 2.99 -11.94
N GLY A 79 2.33 2.43 -12.51
CA GLY A 79 3.44 3.20 -13.06
C GLY A 79 4.77 2.93 -12.36
N ARG A 80 5.56 3.96 -12.09
CA ARG A 80 6.96 3.80 -11.64
C ARG A 80 7.27 4.55 -10.36
N HIS A 81 7.96 3.91 -9.41
CA HIS A 81 8.45 4.59 -8.19
C HIS A 81 7.33 5.27 -7.38
N ASN A 82 6.11 4.70 -7.36
CA ASN A 82 5.08 5.19 -6.48
C ASN A 82 5.25 4.55 -5.09
N GLU A 83 5.02 5.34 -4.06
CA GLU A 83 5.20 4.97 -2.66
C GLU A 83 3.91 5.18 -1.88
N ALA A 84 3.47 4.16 -1.16
CA ALA A 84 2.28 4.21 -0.33
C ALA A 84 2.59 3.65 1.06
N TYR A 85 2.52 4.52 2.07
CA TYR A 85 2.67 4.19 3.47
C TYR A 85 1.33 4.38 4.16
N SER A 86 0.85 3.36 4.86
CA SER A 86 -0.40 3.47 5.60
C SER A 86 -0.37 2.76 6.95
N SER A 87 -0.98 3.42 7.94
CA SER A 87 -1.22 2.89 9.27
C SER A 87 -2.67 3.14 9.66
N GLN A 88 -3.40 2.07 10.01
CA GLN A 88 -4.76 2.17 10.53
C GLN A 88 -4.82 1.56 11.93
N VAL A 89 -5.05 2.39 12.95
CA VAL A 89 -5.20 1.96 14.34
C VAL A 89 -6.64 2.21 14.82
N GLY A 90 -7.30 1.18 15.35
CA GLY A 90 -8.64 1.27 15.92
C GLY A 90 -9.67 0.38 15.21
N ARG A 91 -10.89 0.89 14.97
CA ARG A 91 -11.98 0.04 14.45
C ARG A 91 -12.76 0.69 13.31
N CYS A 92 -13.09 -0.13 12.30
CA CYS A 92 -13.92 0.26 11.16
C CYS A 92 -13.34 1.42 10.34
N ASN A 93 -12.02 1.62 10.34
CA ASN A 93 -11.39 2.64 9.50
C ASN A 93 -11.28 2.13 8.06
N ILE A 94 -11.48 3.02 7.10
CA ILE A 94 -11.43 2.73 5.66
C ILE A 94 -10.37 3.62 5.03
N LEU A 95 -9.49 3.00 4.26
CA LEU A 95 -8.45 3.67 3.49
C LEU A 95 -8.43 3.17 2.04
N GLY A 96 -8.46 4.10 1.10
CA GLY A 96 -8.19 3.87 -0.32
C GLY A 96 -7.05 4.76 -0.80
N ILE A 97 -6.03 4.18 -1.43
CA ILE A 97 -4.95 4.89 -2.13
C ILE A 97 -4.94 4.44 -3.59
N ALA A 98 -4.99 5.39 -4.51
CA ALA A 98 -4.82 5.17 -5.94
C ALA A 98 -3.76 6.13 -6.48
N GLN A 99 -2.64 5.59 -6.93
CA GLN A 99 -1.54 6.34 -7.52
C GLN A 99 -1.34 5.91 -8.97
N SER A 100 -1.35 6.86 -9.89
CA SER A 100 -1.06 6.64 -11.30
C SER A 100 0.01 7.62 -11.77
N GLY A 101 1.04 7.13 -12.46
CA GLY A 101 2.15 7.95 -12.96
C GLY A 101 3.48 7.59 -12.32
N ALA A 102 4.28 8.59 -11.93
CA ALA A 102 5.61 8.31 -11.40
C ALA A 102 6.06 9.20 -10.24
N GLY A 103 6.63 8.59 -9.20
CA GLY A 103 7.17 9.32 -8.05
C GLY A 103 6.09 9.93 -7.15
N ASN A 104 4.88 9.35 -7.11
CA ASN A 104 3.84 9.80 -6.20
C ASN A 104 4.00 9.13 -4.84
N THR A 105 3.87 9.91 -3.76
CA THR A 105 4.00 9.46 -2.38
C THR A 105 2.71 9.75 -1.62
N ALA A 106 2.18 8.74 -0.94
CA ALA A 106 1.05 8.86 -0.03
C ALA A 106 1.45 8.31 1.34
N ASP A 107 1.33 9.13 2.39
CA ASP A 107 1.57 8.76 3.78
C ASP A 107 0.32 9.04 4.62
N ILE A 108 -0.27 8.00 5.19
CA ILE A 108 -1.58 8.08 5.83
C ILE A 108 -1.59 7.37 7.19
N ASP A 109 -1.85 8.14 8.25
CA ASP A 109 -2.07 7.66 9.62
C ASP A 109 -3.52 7.91 10.03
N GLN A 110 -4.31 6.83 10.13
CA GLN A 110 -5.69 6.89 10.63
C GLN A 110 -5.78 6.24 12.00
N ARG A 111 -6.16 7.03 13.01
CA ARG A 111 -6.40 6.55 14.38
C ARG A 111 -7.82 6.84 14.84
N GLY A 112 -8.49 5.83 15.37
CA GLY A 112 -9.82 5.98 15.99
C GLY A 112 -10.88 5.09 15.38
N ARG A 113 -12.09 5.61 15.18
CA ARG A 113 -13.27 4.79 14.81
C ARG A 113 -14.02 5.33 13.61
N CYS A 114 -14.26 4.47 12.62
CA CYS A 114 -15.07 4.81 11.45
C CYS A 114 -14.54 6.03 10.67
N ASN A 115 -13.22 6.19 10.58
CA ASN A 115 -12.61 7.23 9.77
C ASN A 115 -12.43 6.74 8.33
N ALA A 116 -12.53 7.63 7.35
CA ALA A 116 -12.37 7.34 5.93
C ALA A 116 -11.35 8.28 5.28
N VAL A 117 -10.38 7.72 4.57
CA VAL A 117 -9.43 8.47 3.73
C VAL A 117 -9.46 7.90 2.32
N GLY A 118 -9.58 8.78 1.33
CA GLY A 118 -9.33 8.49 -0.07
C GLY A 118 -8.20 9.37 -0.59
N VAL A 119 -7.17 8.78 -1.17
CA VAL A 119 -6.10 9.51 -1.85
C VAL A 119 -6.06 9.06 -3.31
N PHE A 120 -6.18 10.03 -4.23
CA PHE A 120 -6.01 9.87 -5.65
C PHE A 120 -4.89 10.80 -6.12
N GLN A 121 -3.82 10.25 -6.67
CA GLN A 121 -2.72 11.01 -7.24
C GLN A 121 -2.47 10.53 -8.66
N SER A 122 -2.66 11.42 -9.63
CA SER A 122 -2.34 11.21 -11.04
C SER A 122 -1.19 12.13 -11.42
N GLY A 123 -0.20 11.68 -12.20
CA GLY A 123 0.90 12.55 -12.65
C GLY A 123 2.26 12.24 -12.02
N ARG A 124 3.07 13.26 -11.73
CA ARG A 124 4.44 13.07 -11.22
C ARG A 124 4.73 13.91 -9.99
N GLY A 125 5.34 13.29 -8.98
CA GLY A 125 5.91 13.99 -7.83
C GLY A 125 4.86 14.49 -6.83
N HIS A 126 3.67 13.90 -6.81
CA HIS A 126 2.63 14.31 -5.86
C HIS A 126 2.88 13.72 -4.48
N THR A 127 2.74 14.56 -3.44
CA THR A 127 2.84 14.15 -2.04
C THR A 127 1.51 14.40 -1.34
N ALA A 128 0.95 13.36 -0.75
CA ALA A 128 -0.25 13.42 0.06
C ALA A 128 0.07 12.89 1.46
N GLU A 129 -0.01 13.76 2.45
CA GLU A 129 0.11 13.39 3.87
C GLU A 129 -1.26 13.55 4.53
N THR A 130 -1.69 12.56 5.30
CA THR A 130 -2.95 12.66 6.05
C THR A 130 -2.85 12.02 7.41
N VAL A 131 -3.22 12.79 8.44
CA VAL A 131 -3.41 12.29 9.79
C VAL A 131 -4.86 12.50 10.20
N GLN A 132 -5.60 11.42 10.42
CA GLN A 132 -6.96 11.50 10.97
C GLN A 132 -7.00 10.91 12.36
N ARG A 133 -7.54 11.68 13.32
CA ARG A 133 -7.76 11.25 14.71
C ARG A 133 -9.21 11.48 15.10
N GLY A 134 -9.82 10.52 15.79
CA GLY A 134 -11.18 10.65 16.33
C GLY A 134 -12.18 9.72 15.66
N ARG A 135 -13.43 10.19 15.49
CA ARG A 135 -14.54 9.36 15.01
C ARG A 135 -15.25 10.01 13.83
N GLY A 136 -15.45 9.25 12.76
CA GLY A 136 -16.31 9.66 11.64
C GLY A 136 -15.70 10.72 10.72
N ASN A 137 -14.37 10.91 10.75
CA ASN A 137 -13.71 11.86 9.87
C ASN A 137 -13.64 11.31 8.44
N VAL A 138 -13.87 12.18 7.46
CA VAL A 138 -13.73 11.85 6.03
C VAL A 138 -12.77 12.85 5.41
N VAL A 139 -11.73 12.36 4.74
CA VAL A 139 -10.77 13.16 3.98
C VAL A 139 -10.64 12.55 2.59
N VAL A 140 -10.67 13.41 1.58
CA VAL A 140 -10.39 13.04 0.20
C VAL A 140 -9.30 13.99 -0.31
N ILE A 141 -8.21 13.43 -0.81
CA ILE A 141 -7.14 14.16 -1.48
C ILE A 141 -7.14 13.72 -2.94
N VAL A 142 -7.21 14.70 -3.84
CA VAL A 142 -7.07 14.50 -5.29
C VAL A 142 -5.97 15.46 -5.77
N GLN A 143 -4.97 14.92 -6.46
CA GLN A 143 -3.85 15.66 -7.05
C GLN A 143 -3.65 15.17 -8.49
N ASP A 144 -3.61 16.10 -9.45
CA ASP A 144 -3.51 15.86 -10.91
C ASP A 144 -2.34 16.63 -11.55
#